data_AF-A0A7Y5MZZ3-F1
#
_entry.id   AF-A0A7Y5MZZ3-F1
#
_cell.length_a   1.000
_cell.length_b   1.000
_cell.length_c   1.000
_cell.angle_alpha   90.00
_cell.angle_beta   90.00
_cell.angle_gamma   90.00
#
_symmetry.space_group_name_H-M   'P 1'
#
loop_
_entity.id
_entity.type
_entity.pdbx_description
1 polymer ?
#
loop_
_entity_poly.entity_id
_entity_poly.type
_entity_poly.pdbx_seq_one_letter_code
_entity_poly.pdbx_strand_id
1 'polypeptide(L)' 'LIMHPGPINRGVEISHGVADGRNSVILEQVSNGVAVRMAVLALVQSAREGK' A
#
# COMPACT_ATOMS: atom_id res chain seq x y z
N LEU A 1 -7.89 -11.34 3.50
CA LEU A 1 -7.16 -10.08 3.28
C LEU A 1 -7.11 -9.82 1.77
N ILE A 2 -7.63 -8.67 1.31
CA ILE A 2 -7.62 -8.27 -0.10
C ILE A 2 -6.79 -6.99 -0.23
N MET A 3 -5.79 -7.01 -1.09
CA MET A 3 -4.86 -5.92 -1.37
C MET A 3 -4.82 -5.64 -2.87
N HIS A 4 -4.54 -4.40 -3.25
CA HIS A 4 -4.33 -4.02 -4.65
C HIS A 4 -3.63 -2.64 -4.71
N PRO A 5 -2.52 -2.48 -5.44
CA PRO A 5 -1.73 -1.25 -5.44
C PRO A 5 -2.43 -0.06 -6.14
N GLY A 6 -3.38 -0.35 -7.02
CA GLY A 6 -4.17 0.64 -7.75
C GLY A 6 -3.45 1.24 -8.96
N PRO A 7 -4.17 2.01 -9.82
CA PRO A 7 -5.63 2.19 -9.84
C PRO A 7 -6.37 0.87 -10.12
N ILE A 8 -7.65 0.80 -9.73
CA ILE A 8 -8.47 -0.43 -9.79
C ILE A 8 -9.64 -0.23 -10.74
N ASN A 9 -9.82 -1.13 -11.70
CA ASN A 9 -11.01 -1.19 -12.55
C ASN A 9 -12.07 -2.09 -11.89
N ARG A 10 -12.89 -1.49 -11.01
CA ARG A 10 -14.00 -2.19 -10.33
C ARG A 10 -15.02 -2.73 -11.34
N GLY A 11 -15.50 -3.94 -11.09
CA GLY A 11 -16.42 -4.65 -11.99
C GLY A 11 -15.75 -5.33 -13.18
N VAL A 12 -14.44 -5.12 -13.38
CA VAL A 12 -13.64 -5.80 -14.43
C VAL A 12 -12.55 -6.66 -13.78
N GLU A 13 -11.66 -6.05 -13.00
CA GLU A 13 -10.55 -6.73 -12.33
C GLU A 13 -10.99 -7.38 -11.01
N ILE A 14 -11.90 -6.71 -10.31
CA ILE A 14 -12.38 -7.13 -9.00
C ILE A 14 -13.83 -6.69 -8.82
N SER A 15 -14.67 -7.56 -8.24
CA SER A 15 -16.06 -7.20 -7.95
C SER A 15 -16.13 -6.13 -6.85
N HIS A 16 -17.14 -5.27 -6.92
CA HIS A 16 -17.38 -4.21 -5.93
C HIS A 16 -17.43 -4.75 -4.50
N GLY A 17 -18.19 -5.84 -4.27
CA GLY A 17 -18.34 -6.44 -2.94
C GLY A 17 -17.05 -7.03 -2.36
N VAL A 18 -16.08 -7.39 -3.19
CA VAL A 18 -14.76 -7.85 -2.73
C VAL A 18 -13.83 -6.66 -2.48
N ALA A 19 -13.82 -5.67 -3.38
CA ALA A 19 -12.98 -4.47 -3.27
C ALA A 19 -13.32 -3.61 -2.05
N ASP A 20 -14.60 -3.54 -1.68
CA ASP A 20 -15.10 -2.72 -0.57
C ASP A 20 -15.62 -3.59 0.61
N GLY A 21 -15.35 -4.90 0.58
CA GLY A 21 -15.80 -5.85 1.60
C GLY A 21 -14.97 -5.83 2.88
N ARG A 22 -15.46 -6.50 3.93
CA ARG A 22 -14.84 -6.55 5.29
C ARG A 22 -13.37 -7.00 5.33
N ASN A 23 -12.94 -7.76 4.32
CA ASN A 23 -11.57 -8.27 4.22
C ASN A 23 -10.66 -7.39 3.36
N SER A 24 -11.16 -6.26 2.84
CA SER A 24 -10.42 -5.33 2.01
C SER A 24 -9.58 -4.39 2.86
N VAL A 25 -8.29 -4.34 2.53
CA VAL A 25 -7.31 -3.43 3.11
C VAL A 25 -6.62 -2.61 2.02
N ILE A 26 -7.25 -2.47 0.85
CA ILE A 26 -6.68 -1.77 -0.31
C ILE A 26 -6.23 -0.35 0.06
N LEU A 27 -7.12 0.43 0.70
CA LEU A 27 -6.79 1.80 1.08
C LEU A 27 -5.70 1.85 2.16
N GLU A 28 -5.81 0.98 3.18
CA GLU A 28 -4.79 0.88 4.24
C GLU A 28 -3.42 0.52 3.66
N GLN A 29 -3.35 -0.44 2.74
CA GLN A 29 -2.12 -0.84 2.06
C GLN A 29 -1.50 0.31 1.25
N VAL A 30 -2.31 1.09 0.54
CA VAL A 30 -1.81 2.26 -0.23
C VAL A 30 -1.30 3.35 0.72
N SER A 31 -2.05 3.65 1.79
CA SER A 31 -1.65 4.61 2.82
C SER A 31 -0.35 4.18 3.51
N ASN A 32 -0.22 2.90 3.87
CA ASN A 32 0.98 2.33 4.48
C ASN A 32 2.21 2.46 3.57
N GLY A 33 2.03 2.51 2.24
CA GLY A 33 3.10 2.73 1.28
C GLY A 33 3.83 4.07 1.46
N VAL A 34 3.22 5.08 2.09
CA VAL A 34 3.92 6.33 2.45
C VAL A 34 4.90 6.07 3.59
N ALA A 35 4.44 5.46 4.68
CA ALA A 35 5.26 5.15 5.85
C ALA A 35 6.45 4.26 5.49
N VAL A 36 6.22 3.23 4.66
CA VAL A 36 7.29 2.33 4.17
C VAL A 36 8.35 3.12 3.39
N ARG A 37 7.96 3.97 2.44
CA ARG A 37 8.92 4.78 1.68
C ARG A 37 9.68 5.74 2.56
N MET A 38 9.03 6.39 3.53
CA MET A 38 9.72 7.25 4.50
C MET A 38 10.75 6.47 5.31
N ALA A 39 10.41 5.27 5.79
CA ALA A 39 11.34 4.41 6.52
C ALA A 39 12.54 3.99 5.66
N VAL A 40 12.30 3.60 4.41
CA VAL A 40 13.37 3.25 3.45
C VAL A 40 14.30 4.44 3.20
N LEU A 41 13.74 5.64 2.97
CA LEU A 41 14.54 6.85 2.78
C LEU A 41 15.35 7.21 4.03
N ALA A 42 14.75 7.08 5.22
CA ALA A 42 15.44 7.32 6.50
C ALA A 42 16.59 6.33 6.73
N LEU A 43 16.40 5.05 6.39
CA LEU A 43 17.44 4.02 6.46
C LEU A 43 18.59 4.33 5.50
N VAL A 44 18.28 4.68 4.25
CA VAL A 44 19.30 5.05 3.26
C VAL A 44 20.05 6.30 3.69
N GLN A 45 19.37 7.31 4.24
CA GLN A 45 20.02 8.50 4.78
C GLN A 45 20.97 8.16 5.93
N SER A 46 20.51 7.35 6.89
CA SER A 46 21.31 6.92 8.05
C SER A 46 22.57 6.17 7.62
N ALA A 47 22.45 5.26 6.64
CA ALA A 47 23.58 4.50 6.10
C ALA A 47 24.60 5.39 5.38
N ARG A 48 24.16 6.49 4.73
CA ARG A 48 25.07 7.47 4.10
C ARG A 48 25.83 8.31 5.12
N GLU A 49 25.24 8.55 6.29
CA GLU A 49 25.85 9.33 7.37
C GLU A 49 26.85 8.52 8.22
N GLY A 50 27.08 7.24 7.89
CA GLY A 50 28.08 6.41 8.57
C GLY A 50 27.68 6.01 10.00
N LYS A 51 26.38 5.92 10.27
CA LYS A 51 25.84 5.26 11.46
C LYS A 51 25.42 3.83 11.16
#